data_AF-J9C1W4-F1
#
_entry.id   AF-J9C1W4-F1
#
_cell.length_a   1.000
_cell.length_b   1.000
_cell.length_c   1.000
_cell.angle_alpha   90.00
_cell.angle_beta   90.00
_cell.angle_gamma   90.00
#
_symmetry.space_group_name_H-M   'P 1'
#
loop_
_entity.id
_entity.type
_entity.pdbx_description
1 polymer ?
#
loop_
_entity_poly.entity_id
_entity_poly.type
_entity_poly.pdbx_seq_one_letter_code
_entity_poly.pdbx_strand_id
1 'polypeptide(L)'
;MALKVFQEQVRYKGWVGTEKLTLLYTTFTTLLLLVFWKKLADPQGQLLLRMAVLSGIFLAVTIYRWRPSRATLFLRQFWPLTLLSVWYPDTYEFCCLFPYQDHIFAAADAYFFGMQPSLVFNEVLSGKFWSELFHMGYFSYYPLILLTVVASIFTKPSQFSRTSFIVLGSFFLYYVIYLFTPVAG
;
A
#
# COMPACT_ATOMS: atom_id res chain seq x y z
N MET A 1 -9.03 -30.80 -4.20
CA MET A 1 -8.61 -30.46 -2.81
C MET A 1 -9.69 -29.56 -2.22
N ALA A 2 -10.53 -30.07 -1.30
CA ALA A 2 -11.62 -29.25 -0.75
C ALA A 2 -11.03 -28.12 0.09
N LEU A 3 -11.34 -26.88 -0.29
CA LEU A 3 -10.98 -25.66 0.44
C LEU A 3 -11.68 -25.71 1.81
N LYS A 4 -10.97 -26.25 2.81
CA LYS A 4 -11.38 -26.33 4.23
C LYS A 4 -11.40 -24.95 4.89
N VAL A 5 -12.10 -23.99 4.27
CA VAL A 5 -12.07 -22.55 4.58
C VAL A 5 -12.76 -22.24 5.90
N PHE A 6 -13.83 -22.97 6.23
CA PHE A 6 -14.58 -22.83 7.48
C PHE A 6 -14.14 -23.78 8.59
N GLN A 7 -13.04 -24.51 8.41
CA GLN A 7 -12.51 -25.31 9.51
C GLN A 7 -12.04 -24.40 10.65
N GLU A 8 -12.45 -24.74 11.86
CA GLU A 8 -11.87 -24.15 13.06
C GLU A 8 -10.36 -24.40 13.06
N GLN A 9 -9.62 -23.37 13.45
CA GLN A 9 -8.17 -23.44 13.57
C GLN A 9 -7.75 -23.10 14.99
N VAL A 10 -6.56 -23.55 15.37
CA VAL A 10 -5.91 -23.13 16.61
C VAL A 10 -5.88 -21.61 16.67
N ARG A 11 -6.46 -21.04 17.73
CA ARG A 11 -6.59 -19.60 17.90
C ARG A 11 -5.23 -18.91 17.83
N TYR A 12 -5.08 -17.98 16.89
CA TYR A 12 -3.93 -17.09 16.85
C TYR A 12 -4.00 -16.11 18.03
N LYS A 13 -3.00 -16.14 18.91
CA LYS A 13 -2.93 -15.23 20.05
C LYS A 13 -2.35 -13.88 19.61
N GLY A 14 -3.13 -12.80 19.74
CA GLY A 14 -2.69 -11.43 19.52
C GLY A 14 -2.91 -10.88 18.09
N TRP A 15 -2.16 -9.83 17.77
CA TRP A 15 -2.20 -9.12 16.50
C TRP A 15 -1.38 -9.84 15.43
N VAL A 16 -1.93 -9.99 14.22
CA VAL A 16 -1.18 -10.53 13.08
C VAL A 16 -0.19 -9.49 12.55
N GLY A 17 0.82 -9.94 11.80
CA GLY A 17 1.87 -9.04 11.28
C GLY A 17 1.33 -7.87 10.47
N THR A 18 0.33 -8.11 9.62
CA THR A 18 -0.29 -7.05 8.80
C THR A 18 -1.00 -6.00 9.65
N GLU A 19 -1.72 -6.41 10.70
CA GLU A 19 -2.34 -5.49 11.65
C GLU A 19 -1.30 -4.66 12.39
N LYS A 20 -0.18 -5.26 12.83
CA LYS A 20 0.91 -4.52 13.49
C LYS A 20 1.50 -3.45 12.58
N LEU A 21 1.75 -3.79 11.31
CA LEU A 21 2.23 -2.84 10.31
C LEU A 21 1.23 -1.71 10.08
N THR A 22 -0.06 -2.02 9.94
CA THR A 22 -1.09 -0.99 9.74
C THR A 22 -1.22 -0.10 10.96
N LEU A 23 -1.22 -0.65 12.17
CA LEU A 23 -1.26 0.13 13.40
C LEU A 23 -0.03 1.06 13.50
N LEU A 24 1.17 0.55 13.19
CA LEU A 24 2.38 1.35 13.20
C LEU A 24 2.30 2.50 12.17
N TYR A 25 1.95 2.18 10.93
CA TYR A 25 1.83 3.17 9.85
C TYR A 25 0.74 4.20 10.14
N THR A 26 -0.45 3.77 10.55
CA THR A 26 -1.55 4.64 10.95
C THR A 26 -1.16 5.55 12.11
N THR A 27 -0.44 5.04 13.11
CA THR A 27 0.04 5.87 14.23
C THR A 27 1.02 6.93 13.72
N PHE A 28 2.01 6.52 12.94
CA PHE A 28 2.99 7.42 12.35
C PHE A 28 2.33 8.53 11.51
N THR A 29 1.44 8.19 10.58
CA THR A 29 0.76 9.17 9.73
C THR A 29 -0.30 9.98 10.48
N THR A 30 -0.80 9.52 11.63
CA THR A 30 -1.63 10.33 12.53
C THR A 30 -0.79 11.38 13.24
N LEU A 31 0.40 11.03 13.72
CA LEU A 31 1.31 12.02 14.31
C LEU A 31 1.69 13.10 13.29
N LEU A 32 2.02 12.71 12.06
CA LEU A 32 2.27 13.68 10.98
C LEU A 32 1.04 14.54 10.69
N LEU A 33 -0.15 13.96 10.58
CA LEU A 33 -1.42 14.69 10.42
C LEU A 33 -1.59 15.77 11.49
N LEU A 34 -1.31 15.44 12.77
CA LEU A 34 -1.43 16.40 13.86
C LEU A 34 -0.39 17.53 13.76
N VAL A 35 0.85 17.22 13.34
CA VAL A 35 1.88 18.25 13.11
C VAL A 35 1.51 19.17 11.95
N PHE A 36 0.98 18.62 10.85
CA PHE A 36 0.66 19.36 9.63
C PHE A 36 -0.80 19.81 9.55
N TRP A 37 -1.56 19.72 10.64
CA TRP A 37 -3.02 19.90 10.67
C TRP A 37 -3.52 21.14 9.92
N LYS A 38 -2.87 22.30 10.15
CA LYS A 38 -3.28 23.58 9.54
C LYS A 38 -2.86 23.76 8.08
N LYS A 39 -1.97 22.90 7.57
CA LYS A 39 -1.43 22.98 6.21
C LYS A 39 -2.10 22.02 5.23
N LEU A 40 -2.75 20.98 5.75
CA LEU A 40 -3.46 19.98 4.95
C LEU A 40 -4.80 20.55 4.46
N ALA A 41 -5.23 20.12 3.26
CA ALA A 41 -6.48 20.59 2.67
C ALA A 41 -7.72 20.08 3.43
N ASP A 42 -7.70 18.81 3.85
CA ASP A 42 -8.77 18.18 4.62
C ASP A 42 -8.23 17.30 5.77
N PRO A 43 -7.73 17.92 6.87
CA PRO A 43 -7.21 17.16 8.00
C PRO A 43 -8.29 16.35 8.74
N GLN A 44 -9.56 16.76 8.65
CA GLN A 44 -10.67 16.07 9.30
C GLN A 44 -11.02 14.77 8.57
N GLY A 45 -11.11 14.81 7.24
CA GLY A 45 -11.31 13.61 6.42
C GLY A 45 -10.16 12.63 6.57
N GLN A 46 -8.92 13.11 6.63
CA GLN A 46 -7.75 12.27 6.91
C GLN A 46 -7.79 11.63 8.32
N LEU A 47 -8.26 12.36 9.34
CA LEU A 47 -8.45 11.78 10.67
C LEU A 47 -9.56 10.71 10.67
N LEU A 48 -10.68 10.98 9.98
CA LEU A 48 -11.78 10.03 9.82
C LEU A 48 -11.31 8.74 9.12
N LEU A 49 -10.46 8.86 8.09
CA LEU A 49 -9.87 7.70 7.43
C LEU A 49 -9.09 6.82 8.41
N ARG A 50 -8.26 7.42 9.29
CA ARG A 50 -7.51 6.67 10.32
C ARG A 50 -8.47 5.97 11.29
N MET A 51 -9.53 6.66 11.73
CA MET A 51 -10.56 6.06 12.57
C MET A 51 -11.27 4.89 11.87
N ALA A 52 -11.57 5.02 10.58
CA ALA A 52 -12.17 3.95 9.77
C ALA A 52 -11.23 2.74 9.64
N VAL A 53 -9.93 2.96 9.42
CA VAL A 53 -8.92 1.89 9.37
C VAL A 53 -8.87 1.14 10.70
N LEU A 54 -8.74 1.86 11.83
CA LEU A 54 -8.69 1.26 13.16
C LEU A 54 -9.98 0.50 13.48
N SER A 55 -11.13 1.06 13.11
CA SER A 55 -12.44 0.41 13.27
C SER A 55 -12.53 -0.88 12.45
N GLY A 56 -12.05 -0.87 11.20
CA GLY A 56 -12.02 -2.04 10.33
C GLY A 56 -11.12 -3.15 10.88
N ILE A 57 -9.95 -2.80 11.42
CA ILE A 57 -9.07 -3.75 12.12
C ILE A 57 -9.80 -4.34 13.34
N PHE A 58 -10.39 -3.50 14.18
CA PHE A 58 -11.11 -3.96 15.37
C PHE A 58 -12.29 -4.89 15.02
N LEU A 59 -13.04 -4.56 13.97
CA LEU A 59 -14.13 -5.38 13.46
C LEU A 59 -13.63 -6.74 12.96
N ALA A 60 -12.55 -6.77 12.16
CA ALA A 60 -11.97 -8.02 11.66
C ALA A 60 -11.46 -8.92 12.81
N VAL A 61 -10.83 -8.34 13.82
CA VAL A 61 -10.40 -9.06 15.04
C VAL A 61 -11.61 -9.60 15.82
N THR A 62 -12.67 -8.81 15.96
CA THR A 62 -13.89 -9.21 16.67
C THR A 62 -14.60 -10.35 15.96
N ILE A 63 -14.75 -10.28 14.64
CA ILE A 63 -15.31 -11.37 13.81
C ILE A 63 -14.50 -12.65 14.00
N TYR A 64 -13.16 -12.56 13.99
CA TYR A 64 -12.30 -13.71 14.22
C TYR A 64 -12.43 -14.30 15.62
N ARG A 65 -12.55 -13.46 16.66
CA ARG A 65 -12.74 -13.93 18.04
C ARG A 65 -14.08 -14.62 18.23
N TRP A 66 -15.12 -14.14 17.55
CA TRP A 66 -16.45 -14.75 17.59
C TRP A 66 -16.51 -16.08 16.84
N ARG A 67 -15.89 -16.18 15.64
CA ARG A 67 -15.82 -17.42 14.86
C ARG A 67 -14.41 -17.66 14.29
N PRO A 68 -13.49 -18.26 15.06
CA PRO A 68 -12.13 -18.49 14.63
C PRO A 68 -12.08 -19.57 13.53
N SER A 69 -11.80 -19.16 12.30
CA SER A 69 -11.66 -20.04 11.14
C SER A 69 -10.52 -19.57 10.25
N ARG A 70 -10.19 -20.36 9.22
CA ARG A 70 -9.23 -19.92 8.19
C ARG A 70 -9.76 -18.72 7.42
N ALA A 71 -11.06 -18.68 7.14
CA ALA A 71 -11.70 -17.56 6.46
C ALA A 71 -11.60 -16.25 7.26
N THR A 72 -11.86 -16.29 8.57
CA THR A 72 -11.82 -15.09 9.40
C THR A 72 -10.38 -14.62 9.68
N LEU A 73 -9.39 -15.54 9.70
CA LEU A 73 -7.97 -15.14 9.73
C LEU A 73 -7.51 -14.58 8.39
N PHE A 74 -7.96 -15.16 7.28
CA PHE A 74 -7.72 -14.62 5.95
C PHE A 74 -8.23 -13.18 5.87
N LEU A 75 -9.48 -12.93 6.29
CA LEU A 75 -10.06 -11.58 6.32
C LEU A 75 -9.21 -10.59 7.13
N ARG A 76 -8.72 -10.99 8.31
CA ARG A 76 -7.83 -10.15 9.14
C ARG A 76 -6.53 -9.76 8.42
N GLN A 77 -5.97 -10.67 7.63
CA GLN A 77 -4.72 -10.42 6.90
C GLN A 77 -4.96 -9.66 5.59
N PHE A 78 -6.08 -9.94 4.93
CA PHE A 78 -6.43 -9.38 3.63
C PHE A 78 -6.98 -7.96 3.73
N TRP A 79 -7.76 -7.64 4.77
CA TRP A 79 -8.36 -6.33 4.96
C TRP A 79 -7.33 -5.17 4.92
N PRO A 80 -6.21 -5.21 5.66
CA PRO A 80 -5.16 -4.20 5.53
C PRO A 80 -4.63 -3.98 4.11
N LEU A 81 -4.55 -5.04 3.30
CA LEU A 81 -4.04 -4.96 1.93
C LEU A 81 -5.00 -4.23 1.01
N THR A 82 -6.32 -4.36 1.22
CA THR A 82 -7.31 -3.64 0.40
C THR A 82 -7.29 -2.13 0.64
N LEU A 83 -6.68 -1.68 1.74
CA LEU A 83 -6.55 -0.26 2.08
C LEU A 83 -5.37 0.42 1.37
N LEU A 84 -4.51 -0.32 0.66
CA LEU A 84 -3.35 0.26 -0.02
C LEU A 84 -3.72 1.37 -1.01
N SER A 85 -4.83 1.21 -1.74
CA SER A 85 -5.34 2.24 -2.65
C SER A 85 -5.88 3.47 -1.93
N VAL A 86 -6.38 3.29 -0.70
CA VAL A 86 -6.92 4.37 0.13
C VAL A 86 -5.80 5.21 0.74
N TRP A 87 -4.68 4.59 1.09
CA TRP A 87 -3.50 5.30 1.61
C TRP A 87 -2.75 6.11 0.56
N TYR A 88 -2.93 5.81 -0.73
CA TYR A 88 -2.22 6.50 -1.80
C TYR A 88 -2.62 7.99 -1.91
N PRO A 89 -3.91 8.37 -2.01
CA PRO A 89 -4.32 9.77 -1.94
C PRO A 89 -3.91 10.46 -0.63
N ASP A 90 -3.96 9.75 0.50
CA ASP A 90 -3.51 10.31 1.79
C ASP A 90 -2.03 10.68 1.76
N THR A 91 -1.20 9.85 1.09
CA THR A 91 0.24 10.12 0.90
C THR A 91 0.47 11.35 0.04
N TYR A 92 -0.33 11.53 -1.03
CA TYR A 92 -0.26 12.67 -1.92
C TYR A 92 -0.48 14.01 -1.19
N GLU A 93 -1.48 14.08 -0.30
CA GLU A 93 -1.78 15.29 0.47
C GLU A 93 -0.59 15.77 1.34
N PHE A 94 0.15 14.84 1.97
CA PHE A 94 1.38 15.22 2.69
C PHE A 94 2.49 15.64 1.73
N CYS A 95 2.63 14.90 0.63
CA CYS A 95 3.65 15.13 -0.37
C CYS A 95 3.58 16.56 -0.94
N CYS A 96 2.36 17.06 -1.18
CA CYS A 96 2.11 18.43 -1.65
C CYS A 96 2.51 19.55 -0.67
N LEU A 97 2.84 19.24 0.58
CA LEU A 97 3.30 20.24 1.55
C LEU A 97 4.77 20.65 1.33
N PHE A 98 5.51 19.90 0.53
CA PHE A 98 6.94 20.07 0.29
C PHE A 98 7.20 20.56 -1.13
N PRO A 99 8.30 21.30 -1.37
CA PRO A 99 8.68 21.71 -2.72
C PRO A 99 9.10 20.51 -3.56
N TYR A 100 8.70 20.52 -4.84
CA TYR A 100 9.04 19.51 -5.83
C TYR A 100 10.56 19.30 -5.97
N GLN A 101 10.98 18.05 -6.02
CA GLN A 101 12.37 17.61 -6.07
C GLN A 101 12.80 17.11 -7.45
N ASP A 102 11.98 17.30 -8.49
CA ASP A 102 12.21 16.79 -9.86
C ASP A 102 13.59 17.14 -10.41
N HIS A 103 14.10 18.34 -10.11
CA HIS A 103 15.46 18.76 -10.52
C HIS A 103 16.57 17.90 -9.90
N ILE A 104 16.40 17.38 -8.69
CA ILE A 104 17.36 16.49 -8.02
C ILE A 104 17.38 15.14 -8.75
N PHE A 105 16.21 14.60 -9.08
CA PHE A 105 16.09 13.32 -9.77
C PHE A 105 16.52 13.41 -11.24
N ALA A 106 16.21 14.51 -11.93
CA ALA A 106 16.71 14.79 -13.27
C ALA A 106 18.25 14.92 -13.30
N ALA A 107 18.84 15.53 -12.28
CA ALA A 107 20.30 15.60 -12.14
C ALA A 107 20.91 14.22 -11.84
N ALA A 108 20.24 13.40 -11.02
CA ALA A 108 20.65 12.02 -10.76
C ALA A 108 20.62 11.18 -12.03
N ASP A 109 19.55 11.27 -12.83
CA ASP A 109 19.46 10.61 -14.13
C ASP A 109 20.61 11.02 -15.05
N ALA A 110 20.86 12.32 -15.18
CA ALA A 110 21.97 12.83 -15.97
C ALA A 110 23.33 12.33 -15.46
N TYR A 111 23.51 12.20 -14.15
CA TYR A 111 24.74 11.68 -13.56
C TYR A 111 24.95 10.19 -13.83
N PHE A 112 23.90 9.36 -13.69
CA PHE A 112 24.01 7.91 -13.85
C PHE A 112 24.00 7.47 -15.32
N PHE A 113 23.24 8.15 -16.17
CA PHE A 113 23.01 7.73 -17.56
C PHE A 113 23.63 8.67 -18.60
N GLY A 114 24.13 9.84 -18.19
CA GLY A 114 24.60 10.88 -19.12
C GLY A 114 23.47 11.60 -19.87
N MET A 115 22.22 11.30 -19.53
CA MET A 115 21.00 11.79 -20.18
C MET A 115 19.81 11.61 -19.23
N GLN A 116 18.63 12.13 -19.61
CA GLN A 116 17.36 11.79 -18.94
C GLN A 116 16.69 10.65 -19.72
N PRO A 117 16.66 9.41 -19.20
CA PRO A 117 16.10 8.27 -19.91
C PRO A 117 14.66 8.47 -20.34
N SER A 118 13.83 9.10 -19.49
CA SER A 118 12.42 9.37 -19.78
C SER A 118 12.22 10.20 -21.05
N LEU A 119 13.04 11.25 -21.26
CA LEU A 119 12.97 12.11 -22.44
C LEU A 119 13.39 11.37 -23.70
N VAL A 120 14.52 10.65 -23.66
CA VAL A 120 15.01 9.89 -24.83
C VAL A 120 14.06 8.74 -25.18
N PHE A 121 13.48 8.08 -24.17
CA PHE A 121 12.43 7.08 -24.41
C PHE A 121 11.22 7.69 -25.10
N ASN A 122 10.80 8.90 -24.71
CA ASN A 122 9.69 9.59 -25.38
C ASN A 122 10.03 9.92 -26.84
N GLU A 123 11.25 10.37 -27.13
CA GLU A 123 11.70 10.65 -28.50
C GLU A 123 11.70 9.40 -29.38
N VAL A 124 12.20 8.27 -28.87
CA VAL A 124 12.32 7.00 -29.62
C VAL A 124 10.98 6.27 -29.73
N LEU A 125 10.19 6.24 -28.66
CA LEU A 125 8.93 5.50 -28.55
C LEU A 125 7.74 6.45 -28.34
N SER A 126 7.55 7.36 -29.31
CA SER A 126 6.52 8.41 -29.26
C SER A 126 5.16 7.97 -29.80
N GLY A 127 4.11 8.66 -29.36
CA GLY A 127 2.75 8.52 -29.90
C GLY A 127 1.85 7.56 -29.13
N LYS A 128 0.59 7.49 -29.57
CA LYS A 128 -0.49 6.84 -28.81
C LYS A 128 -0.24 5.35 -28.57
N PHE A 129 0.23 4.62 -29.58
CA PHE A 129 0.46 3.18 -29.46
C PHE A 129 1.40 2.82 -28.31
N TRP A 130 2.57 3.48 -28.25
CA TRP A 130 3.53 3.27 -27.17
C TRP A 130 2.99 3.76 -25.83
N SER A 131 2.32 4.90 -25.81
CA SER A 131 1.69 5.44 -24.60
C SER A 131 0.69 4.44 -24.00
N GLU A 132 -0.20 3.85 -24.82
CA GLU A 132 -1.16 2.83 -24.38
C GLU A 132 -0.47 1.57 -23.84
N LEU A 133 0.63 1.12 -24.46
CA LEU A 133 1.40 -0.02 -23.95
C LEU A 133 2.02 0.28 -22.58
N PHE A 134 2.59 1.47 -22.38
CA PHE A 134 3.13 1.89 -21.09
C PHE A 134 2.03 2.05 -20.03
N HIS A 135 0.89 2.63 -20.39
CA HIS A 135 -0.27 2.74 -19.51
C HIS A 135 -0.81 1.36 -19.12
N MET A 136 -0.90 0.41 -20.04
CA MET A 136 -1.30 -0.96 -19.76
C MET A 136 -0.29 -1.67 -18.84
N GLY A 137 1.01 -1.47 -19.06
CA GLY A 137 2.07 -1.98 -18.20
C GLY A 137 1.96 -1.44 -16.77
N TYR A 138 1.79 -0.12 -16.63
CA TYR A 138 1.57 0.54 -15.36
C TYR A 138 0.29 0.04 -14.68
N PHE A 139 -0.82 -0.04 -15.41
CA PHE A 139 -2.08 -0.54 -14.86
C PHE A 139 -1.98 -1.99 -14.40
N SER A 140 -1.23 -2.83 -15.11
CA SER A 140 -1.02 -4.25 -14.77
C SER A 140 -0.33 -4.45 -13.41
N TYR A 141 0.36 -3.43 -12.89
CA TYR A 141 0.95 -3.46 -11.55
C TYR A 141 -0.10 -3.68 -10.45
N TYR A 142 -1.27 -3.02 -10.54
CA TYR A 142 -2.33 -3.13 -9.54
C TYR A 142 -2.86 -4.56 -9.35
N PRO A 143 -3.31 -5.28 -10.40
CA PRO A 143 -3.69 -6.67 -10.28
C PRO A 143 -2.50 -7.57 -9.92
N LEU A 144 -1.27 -7.27 -10.34
CA LEU A 144 -0.09 -8.07 -9.95
C LEU A 144 0.14 -8.08 -8.43
N ILE A 145 -0.04 -6.95 -7.74
CA ILE A 145 0.06 -6.89 -6.27
C ILE A 145 -0.97 -7.84 -5.64
N LEU A 146 -2.23 -7.72 -6.07
CA LEU A 146 -3.33 -8.53 -5.57
C LEU A 146 -3.09 -10.01 -5.84
N LEU A 147 -2.74 -10.36 -7.08
CA LEU A 147 -2.47 -11.72 -7.50
C LEU A 147 -1.28 -12.31 -6.75
N THR A 148 -0.23 -11.53 -6.47
CA THR A 148 0.93 -12.01 -5.70
C THR A 148 0.52 -12.49 -4.31
N VAL A 149 -0.39 -11.78 -3.64
CA VAL A 149 -0.90 -12.19 -2.34
C VAL A 149 -1.92 -13.33 -2.47
N VAL A 150 -2.91 -13.20 -3.34
CA VAL A 150 -4.02 -14.16 -3.47
C VAL A 150 -3.54 -15.51 -4.02
N ALA A 151 -2.58 -15.53 -4.94
CA ALA A 151 -2.01 -16.77 -5.49
C ALA A 151 -1.38 -17.64 -4.40
N SER A 152 -0.84 -17.03 -3.34
CA SER A 152 -0.26 -17.80 -2.22
C SER A 152 -1.31 -18.62 -1.46
N ILE A 153 -2.60 -18.23 -1.51
CA ILE A 153 -3.71 -18.99 -0.91
C ILE A 153 -3.89 -20.33 -1.62
N PHE A 154 -3.77 -20.35 -2.95
CA PHE A 154 -4.02 -21.54 -3.77
C PHE A 154 -2.78 -22.40 -3.93
N THR A 155 -1.60 -21.79 -4.00
CA THR A 155 -0.34 -22.49 -4.28
C THR A 155 0.38 -22.94 -3.00
N LYS A 156 0.52 -22.06 -2.01
CA LYS A 156 1.25 -22.30 -0.75
C LYS A 156 0.59 -21.58 0.44
N PRO A 157 -0.57 -22.08 0.94
CA PRO A 157 -1.34 -21.40 1.98
C PRO A 157 -0.54 -21.08 3.26
N SER A 158 0.48 -21.88 3.57
CA SER A 158 1.39 -21.65 4.72
C SER A 158 2.21 -20.36 4.59
N GLN A 159 2.43 -19.86 3.37
CA GLN A 159 3.18 -18.65 3.09
C GLN A 159 2.33 -17.39 3.07
N PHE A 160 1.00 -17.52 3.00
CA PHE A 160 0.08 -16.38 2.82
C PHE A 160 0.30 -15.25 3.84
N SER A 161 0.47 -15.58 5.11
CA SER A 161 0.71 -14.58 6.15
C SER A 161 2.04 -13.84 5.96
N ARG A 162 3.09 -14.56 5.55
CA ARG A 162 4.41 -13.98 5.26
C ARG A 162 4.37 -13.12 4.00
N THR A 163 3.74 -13.59 2.93
CA THR A 163 3.59 -12.84 1.67
C THR A 163 2.81 -11.55 1.90
N SER A 164 1.68 -11.63 2.61
CA SER A 164 0.85 -10.46 2.95
C SER A 164 1.63 -9.45 3.79
N PHE A 165 2.40 -9.90 4.78
CA PHE A 165 3.24 -9.04 5.59
C PHE A 165 4.33 -8.33 4.77
N ILE A 166 5.05 -9.07 3.91
CA ILE A 166 6.12 -8.51 3.08
C ILE A 166 5.54 -7.48 2.12
N VAL A 167 4.49 -7.83 1.39
CA VAL A 167 3.86 -6.92 0.41
C VAL A 167 3.38 -5.64 1.12
N LEU A 168 2.57 -5.78 2.19
CA LEU A 168 2.06 -4.62 2.92
C LEU A 168 3.18 -3.76 3.50
N GLY A 169 4.22 -4.39 4.07
CA GLY A 169 5.36 -3.71 4.66
C GLY A 169 6.16 -2.94 3.61
N SER A 170 6.40 -3.52 2.44
CA SER A 170 7.06 -2.82 1.33
C SER A 170 6.25 -1.60 0.89
N PHE A 171 4.93 -1.71 0.77
CA PHE A 171 4.09 -0.57 0.42
C PHE A 171 4.12 0.54 1.46
N PHE A 172 4.00 0.21 2.75
CA PHE A 172 4.11 1.23 3.79
C PHE A 172 5.50 1.85 3.84
N LEU A 173 6.57 1.10 3.58
CA LEU A 173 7.91 1.67 3.47
C LEU A 173 8.00 2.65 2.29
N TYR A 174 7.47 2.29 1.12
CA TYR A 174 7.42 3.19 -0.03
C TYR A 174 6.58 4.44 0.27
N TYR A 175 5.42 4.29 0.90
CA TYR A 175 4.61 5.44 1.28
C TYR A 175 5.34 6.34 2.28
N VAL A 176 6.05 5.80 3.27
CA VAL A 176 6.88 6.62 4.18
C VAL A 176 7.89 7.46 3.42
N ILE A 177 8.54 6.90 2.39
CA ILE A 177 9.48 7.65 1.55
C ILE A 177 8.74 8.74 0.74
N TYR A 178 7.61 8.38 0.11
CA TYR A 178 6.84 9.29 -0.73
C TYR A 178 6.12 10.41 0.03
N LEU A 179 5.88 10.27 1.33
CA LEU A 179 5.39 11.37 2.17
C LEU A 179 6.31 12.60 2.13
N PHE A 180 7.62 12.40 1.89
CA PHE A 180 8.65 13.45 1.96
C PHE A 180 9.41 13.65 0.65
N THR A 181 8.99 12.96 -0.41
CA THR A 181 9.70 12.95 -1.70
C THR A 181 8.75 13.36 -2.83
N PRO A 182 8.31 14.63 -2.89
CA PRO A 182 7.52 15.15 -4.00
C PRO A 182 8.31 15.14 -5.29
N VAL A 183 7.92 14.24 -6.18
CA VAL A 183 8.39 14.17 -7.57
C VAL A 183 7.15 13.99 -8.42
N ALA A 184 6.93 14.88 -9.37
CA ALA A 184 5.78 14.81 -10.27
C ALA A 184 6.01 13.79 -11.39
N GLY A 185 7.28 13.59 -11.75
CA GLY A 185 7.67 12.67 -12.83
C GLY A 185 7.59 13.35 -14.20
#